data_AF-A0AAD5L9X0-F1
#
_entry.id   AF-A0AAD5L9X0-F1
#
_cell.length_a   1.000
_cell.length_b   1.000
_cell.length_c   1.000
_cell.angle_alpha   90.00
_cell.angle_beta   90.00
_cell.angle_gamma   90.00
#
_symmetry.space_group_name_H-M   'P 1'
#
loop_
_entity.id
_entity.type
_entity.pdbx_description
1 polymer ?
#
loop_
_entity_poly.entity_id
_entity_poly.type
_entity_poly.pdbx_seq_one_letter_code
_entity_poly.pdbx_strand_id
1 'polypeptide(L)'
;MVLKQGEKAADWTVAGARSWAFPDATVNEAEYRGANEAMRLAEAHGIRELIICGDSRSVIQQLKGEIVCRTVGLQVLHAEASTYLLKSVTEIAFNGT
;
A
#
# COMPACT_ATOMS: atom_id res chain seq x y z
N MET A 1 3.66 5.84 -1.92
CA MET A 1 3.95 4.42 -1.65
C MET A 1 5.06 3.93 -2.57
N VAL A 2 6.06 3.24 -2.04
CA VAL A 2 7.20 2.70 -2.80
C VAL A 2 7.06 1.19 -2.95
N LEU A 3 7.34 0.66 -4.15
CA LEU A 3 7.32 -0.77 -4.48
C LEU A 3 8.75 -1.20 -4.81
N LYS A 4 9.26 -2.29 -4.22
CA LYS A 4 10.65 -2.69 -4.47
C LYS A 4 10.88 -4.21 -4.42
N GLN A 5 11.78 -4.68 -5.27
CA GLN A 5 12.36 -6.02 -5.27
C GLN A 5 13.80 -5.95 -4.70
N GLY A 6 14.11 -6.74 -3.65
CA GLY A 6 15.47 -6.93 -3.11
C GLY A 6 15.75 -6.33 -1.72
N GLU A 7 16.81 -6.81 -1.05
CA GLU A 7 16.97 -6.79 0.42
C GLU A 7 17.49 -5.48 1.08
N LYS A 8 18.10 -4.52 0.35
CA LYS A 8 18.69 -3.28 0.95
C LYS A 8 18.23 -1.97 0.29
N ALA A 9 18.02 -0.92 1.11
CA ALA A 9 17.56 0.45 0.76
C ALA A 9 18.38 1.16 -0.32
N ALA A 10 19.71 0.97 -0.33
CA ALA A 10 20.62 1.68 -1.24
C ALA A 10 20.50 1.24 -2.71
N ASP A 11 19.85 0.09 -2.97
CA ASP A 11 19.76 -0.52 -4.31
C ASP A 11 18.33 -0.48 -4.88
N TRP A 12 17.52 0.51 -4.47
CA TRP A 12 16.11 0.60 -4.86
C TRP A 12 15.98 1.26 -6.23
N THR A 13 15.33 0.57 -7.16
CA THR A 13 14.92 1.11 -8.46
C THR A 13 13.40 1.31 -8.47
N VAL A 14 12.95 2.39 -9.10
CA VAL A 14 11.52 2.67 -9.23
C VAL A 14 10.94 1.81 -10.34
N ALA A 15 10.14 0.80 -9.99
CA ALA A 15 9.44 -0.03 -10.97
C ALA A 15 8.32 0.74 -11.70
N GLY A 16 7.73 1.74 -11.05
CA GLY A 16 6.78 2.66 -11.64
C GLY A 16 6.14 3.56 -10.60
N ALA A 17 5.47 4.60 -11.07
CA ALA A 17 4.74 5.54 -10.24
C ALA A 17 3.44 5.94 -10.94
N ARG A 18 2.38 6.13 -10.16
CA ARG A 18 1.09 6.62 -10.64
C ARG A 18 0.50 7.59 -9.63
N SER A 19 -0.30 8.54 -10.09
CA SER A 19 -0.99 9.51 -9.25
C SER A 19 -2.43 9.71 -9.73
N TRP A 20 -3.32 9.95 -8.78
CA TRP A 20 -4.72 10.28 -9.04
C TRP A 20 -5.21 11.33 -8.07
N ALA A 21 -6.16 12.14 -8.53
CA ALA A 21 -6.94 13.03 -7.69
C ALA A 21 -8.30 12.39 -7.42
N PHE A 22 -8.71 12.36 -6.14
CA PHE A 22 -10.01 11.86 -5.71
C PHE A 22 -10.75 13.00 -4.98
N PRO A 23 -11.51 13.85 -5.70
CA PRO A 23 -12.11 15.07 -5.13
C PRO A 23 -13.05 14.80 -3.94
N ASP A 24 -13.72 13.65 -3.96
CA ASP A 24 -14.72 13.27 -2.96
C ASP A 24 -14.17 12.30 -1.90
N ALA A 25 -12.87 11.98 -1.93
CA ALA A 25 -12.26 11.06 -0.98
C ALA A 25 -11.71 11.80 0.24
N THR A 26 -11.89 11.20 1.41
CA THR A 26 -11.12 11.59 2.60
C THR A 26 -9.63 11.27 2.39
N VAL A 27 -8.74 11.94 3.13
CA VAL A 27 -7.29 11.69 3.06
C VAL A 27 -6.97 10.21 3.26
N ASN A 28 -7.59 9.55 4.25
CA ASN A 28 -7.37 8.12 4.49
C ASN A 28 -7.79 7.26 3.29
N GLU A 29 -8.91 7.57 2.63
CA GLU A 29 -9.34 6.83 1.45
C GLU A 29 -8.42 7.06 0.25
N ALA A 30 -7.92 8.28 0.06
CA ALA A 30 -6.95 8.59 -0.98
C ALA A 30 -5.63 7.81 -0.77
N GLU A 31 -5.11 7.80 0.46
CA GLU A 31 -3.91 7.04 0.84
C GLU A 31 -4.12 5.52 0.63
N TYR A 32 -5.28 5.00 1.02
CA TYR A 32 -5.60 3.59 0.86
C TYR A 32 -5.72 3.19 -0.62
N ARG A 33 -6.34 4.03 -1.44
CA ARG A 33 -6.41 3.83 -2.90
C ARG A 33 -5.03 3.87 -3.54
N GLY A 34 -4.18 4.81 -3.11
CA GLY A 34 -2.78 4.84 -3.51
C GLY A 34 -2.05 3.53 -3.15
N ALA A 35 -2.38 2.95 -2.00
CA ALA A 35 -1.81 1.67 -1.60
C ALA A 35 -2.27 0.50 -2.47
N ASN A 36 -3.57 0.35 -2.70
CA ASN A 36 -4.10 -0.71 -3.58
C ASN A 36 -3.50 -0.62 -4.99
N GLU A 37 -3.34 0.58 -5.50
CA GLU A 37 -2.86 0.79 -6.85
C GLU A 37 -1.36 0.51 -7.00
N ALA A 38 -0.56 0.80 -5.97
CA ALA A 38 0.83 0.38 -6.00
C ALA A 38 0.94 -1.16 -5.91
N MET A 39 0.13 -1.84 -5.10
CA MET A 39 0.10 -3.32 -5.10
C MET A 39 -0.31 -3.90 -6.46
N ARG A 40 -1.31 -3.30 -7.12
CA ARG A 40 -1.73 -3.66 -8.48
C ARG A 40 -0.59 -3.48 -9.49
N LEU A 41 0.15 -2.38 -9.39
CA LEU A 41 1.29 -2.10 -10.26
C LEU A 41 2.41 -3.13 -10.07
N ALA A 42 2.71 -3.51 -8.82
CA ALA A 42 3.67 -4.56 -8.51
C ALA A 42 3.26 -5.91 -9.10
N GLU A 43 2.00 -6.31 -8.96
CA GLU A 43 1.47 -7.54 -9.57
C GLU A 43 1.61 -7.50 -11.09
N ALA A 44 1.27 -6.37 -11.73
CA ALA A 44 1.41 -6.18 -13.18
C ALA A 44 2.87 -6.27 -13.68
N HIS A 45 3.85 -5.95 -12.81
CA HIS A 45 5.28 -6.08 -13.11
C HIS A 45 5.84 -7.45 -12.72
N GLY A 46 5.00 -8.38 -12.25
CA GLY A 46 5.43 -9.71 -11.83
C GLY A 46 6.23 -9.74 -10.53
N ILE A 47 6.19 -8.66 -9.73
CA ILE A 47 6.89 -8.57 -8.44
C ILE A 47 6.18 -9.50 -7.44
N ARG A 48 6.93 -10.43 -6.86
CA ARG A 48 6.41 -11.45 -5.92
C ARG A 48 6.72 -11.16 -4.46
N GLU A 49 7.73 -10.34 -4.20
CA GLU A 49 8.12 -9.91 -2.86
C GLU A 49 8.04 -8.39 -2.83
N LEU A 50 7.14 -7.88 -1.99
CA LEU A 50 6.80 -6.47 -1.93
C LEU A 50 6.88 -5.96 -0.50
N ILE A 51 7.62 -4.88 -0.31
CA ILE A 51 7.58 -4.04 0.89
C ILE A 51 6.63 -2.87 0.62
N ILE A 52 5.64 -2.68 1.47
CA ILE A 52 4.74 -1.51 1.42
C ILE A 52 5.24 -0.45 2.39
N CYS A 53 5.66 0.70 1.87
CA CYS A 53 6.04 1.86 2.68
C CYS A 53 5.07 3.03 2.47
N GLY A 54 4.54 3.58 3.56
CA GLY A 54 3.64 4.74 3.55
C GLY A 54 3.81 5.62 4.79
N ASP A 55 3.55 6.91 4.63
CA ASP A 55 3.58 7.95 5.67
C ASP A 55 2.24 8.08 6.41
N SER A 56 1.17 7.46 5.90
CA SER A 56 -0.11 7.38 6.59
C SER A 56 -0.10 6.32 7.68
N ARG A 57 0.06 6.76 8.94
CA ARG A 57 0.07 5.87 10.11
C ARG A 57 -1.19 5.01 10.18
N SER A 58 -2.37 5.61 10.00
CA SER A 58 -3.65 4.89 10.06
C SER A 58 -3.73 3.75 9.03
N VAL A 59 -3.38 4.03 7.77
CA VAL A 59 -3.40 3.04 6.68
C VAL A 59 -2.39 1.93 6.95
N ILE A 60 -1.16 2.26 7.36
CA ILE A 60 -0.14 1.26 7.68
C ILE A 60 -0.59 0.33 8.82
N GLN A 61 -1.13 0.89 9.91
CA GLN A 61 -1.62 0.08 11.03
C GLN A 61 -2.82 -0.79 10.64
N GLN A 62 -3.71 -0.29 9.76
CA GLN A 62 -4.83 -1.08 9.23
C GLN A 62 -4.38 -2.22 8.31
N LEU A 63 -3.41 -1.98 7.43
CA LEU A 63 -2.83 -3.01 6.56
C LEU A 63 -2.12 -4.09 7.38
N LYS A 64 -1.48 -3.73 8.50
CA LYS A 64 -0.88 -4.68 9.46
C LYS A 64 -1.91 -5.44 10.32
N GLY A 65 -3.18 -5.01 10.32
CA GLY A 65 -4.20 -5.55 11.21
C GLY A 65 -4.06 -5.09 12.68
N GLU A 66 -3.24 -4.09 12.97
CA GLU A 66 -3.07 -3.53 14.31
C GLU A 66 -4.32 -2.75 14.77
N ILE A 67 -5.02 -2.11 13.82
CA ILE A 67 -6.25 -1.38 14.08
C ILE A 67 -7.33 -1.71 13.04
N VAL A 68 -8.60 -1.61 13.45
CA VAL A 68 -9.75 -1.96 12.60
C VAL A 68 -10.14 -0.81 11.66
N CYS A 69 -10.53 -1.15 10.43
CA CYS A 69 -11.18 -0.23 9.50
C CYS A 69 -12.62 0.05 9.93
N ARG A 70 -12.91 1.32 10.29
CA ARG A 70 -14.20 1.69 10.90
C ARG A 70 -15.30 2.10 9.91
N THR A 71 -14.93 2.64 8.76
CA THR A 71 -15.91 3.11 7.76
C THR A 71 -16.10 2.06 6.68
N VAL A 72 -17.32 1.96 6.14
CA VAL A 72 -17.65 1.02 5.04
C VAL A 72 -16.73 1.23 3.84
N GLY A 73 -16.45 2.49 3.48
CA GLY A 73 -15.51 2.82 2.40
C GLY A 73 -14.12 2.24 2.61
N LEU A 74 -13.55 2.38 3.81
CA LEU A 74 -12.25 1.80 4.14
C LEU A 74 -12.29 0.27 4.26
N GLN A 75 -13.39 -0.32 4.73
CA GLN A 75 -13.53 -1.77 4.79
C GLN A 75 -13.52 -2.39 3.38
N VAL A 76 -14.16 -1.75 2.42
CA VAL A 76 -14.13 -2.19 1.01
C VAL A 76 -12.71 -2.09 0.44
N LEU A 77 -12.03 -0.96 0.68
CA LEU A 77 -10.65 -0.78 0.22
C LEU A 77 -9.67 -1.76 0.89
N HIS A 78 -9.89 -2.06 2.18
CA HIS A 78 -9.12 -3.04 2.96
C HIS A 78 -9.33 -4.47 2.49
N ALA A 79 -10.56 -4.83 2.14
CA ALA A 79 -10.85 -6.14 1.55
C ALA A 79 -10.11 -6.32 0.22
N GLU A 80 -10.03 -5.27 -0.61
CA GLU A 80 -9.22 -5.29 -1.84
C GLU A 80 -7.72 -5.44 -1.53
N ALA A 81 -7.17 -4.61 -0.63
CA ALA A 81 -5.76 -4.73 -0.20
C ALA A 81 -5.41 -6.13 0.30
N SER A 82 -6.30 -6.72 1.10
CA SER A 82 -6.09 -8.04 1.71
C SER A 82 -5.84 -9.14 0.68
N THR A 83 -6.37 -9.00 -0.55
CA THR A 83 -6.11 -9.94 -1.64
C THR A 83 -4.65 -9.92 -2.11
N TYR A 84 -3.97 -8.79 -1.97
CA TYR A 84 -2.56 -8.59 -2.35
C TYR A 84 -1.61 -8.90 -1.18
N LEU A 85 -2.03 -8.53 0.04
CA LEU A 85 -1.25 -8.76 1.26
C LEU A 85 -0.86 -10.24 1.39
N LEU A 86 -1.80 -11.16 1.12
CA LEU A 86 -1.58 -12.59 1.23
C LEU A 86 -0.76 -13.20 0.07
N LYS A 87 -0.58 -12.48 -1.04
CA LYS A 87 0.07 -13.00 -2.25
C LYS A 87 1.54 -12.62 -2.37
N SER A 88 1.88 -11.40 -1.99
CA SER A 88 3.15 -10.78 -2.40
C SER A 88 3.77 -9.83 -1.39
N VAL A 89 3.03 -9.39 -0.37
CA VAL A 89 3.54 -8.41 0.59
C VAL A 89 4.29 -9.13 1.70
N THR A 90 5.59 -8.89 1.79
CA THR A 90 6.48 -9.49 2.78
C THR A 90 6.68 -8.58 3.99
N GLU A 91 6.54 -7.27 3.81
CA GLU A 91 6.69 -6.29 4.88
C GLU A 91 5.77 -5.08 4.66
N ILE A 92 5.32 -4.49 5.76
CA ILE A 92 4.59 -3.21 5.78
C ILE A 92 5.34 -2.28 6.74
N ALA A 93 5.82 -1.15 6.24
CA ALA A 93 6.63 -0.20 6.97
C ALA A 93 5.99 1.19 7.01
N PHE A 94 6.04 1.81 8.17
CA PHE A 94 5.68 3.22 8.34
C PHE A 94 6.91 4.07 8.00
N ASN A 95 6.76 5.00 7.05
CA ASN A 95 7.80 5.93 6.62
C ASN A 95 7.56 7.31 7.24
N GLY A 96 7.57 7.37 8.57
CA GLY A 96 7.61 8.64 9.31
C GLY A 96 9.03 8.95 9.77
N THR A 97 9.37 10.23 9.81
CA THR A 97 10.58 10.75 10.44
C THR A 97 10.62 10.50 11.94
#